data_AF-A0AAD9YJL8-F1
#
_entry.id   AF-A0AAD9YJL8-F1
#
_cell.length_a   1.000
_cell.length_b   1.000
_cell.length_c   1.000
_cell.angle_alpha   90.00
_cell.angle_beta   90.00
_cell.angle_gamma   90.00
#
_symmetry.space_group_name_H-M   'P 1'
#
loop_
_entity.id
_entity.type
_entity.pdbx_description
1 polymer ?
#
loop_
_entity_poly.entity_id
_entity_poly.type
_entity_poly.pdbx_seq_one_letter_code
_entity_poly.pdbx_strand_id
1 'polypeptide(L)'
;MDTLEAGDIHAVEQLLRSNESVKDAAVLSVQRYGEDMLVGFVTLHDQALETQIRTLGQSGDEFEAEQVQLWESVFDRRVYATIDDEARRETVGRDFTGWISAYDGSALDKTDMNEWLDDTIEMVVTHGIRDRSVNVVELGTGSGMILFSLARHIRSYHGIEPSRRAVDFVSATAQSIPELADKVHVYEGTATDFHLLGSPSPNLVIINSVAQYFPSQAYLLEVVEGILKFGSVQTVVFGDIRSFALQKEFLVTKALHGATGGKTTKPALGEKILELEQRRLNCCLPDRFPGLAQHVCIVPKKMKATNELSCYRYAAILYTASKIQQSEEKKQKQQHLASNIREVEDDEWIDFVAHRLDRATLSHRLTPESPDIMARSQESPSLSALDLENLAQKAGYQVETSCARQFSQRGGLDAVFYRTQQPSDTEAGSGRGGGKVLWRFPTDHQDREPSAFSNQPLQQQARQTIQRQLFESLEDQLPMESVPEDIVILSTLPTTADGKVDRQTLSEKANQ
;
A
#
# COMPACT_ATOMS: atom_id res chain seq x y z
N MET A 1 -49.65 -11.36 11.98
CA MET A 1 -48.41 -10.60 11.84
C MET A 1 -48.83 -9.17 11.91
N ASP A 2 -48.79 -8.64 13.12
CA ASP A 2 -49.11 -7.24 13.37
C ASP A 2 -47.97 -6.41 12.79
N THR A 3 -48.31 -5.49 11.89
CA THR A 3 -47.41 -4.45 11.41
C THR A 3 -46.97 -3.61 12.62
N LEU A 4 -45.67 -3.60 12.94
CA LEU A 4 -45.07 -2.68 13.92
C LEU A 4 -45.61 -1.26 13.70
N GLU A 5 -46.21 -0.68 14.73
CA GLU A 5 -46.86 0.62 14.60
C GLU A 5 -45.81 1.74 14.47
N ALA A 6 -46.18 2.86 13.84
CA ALA A 6 -45.27 4.01 13.71
C ALA A 6 -44.75 4.55 15.06
N GLY A 7 -45.44 4.23 16.17
CA GLY A 7 -44.99 4.51 17.53
C GLY A 7 -43.75 3.73 17.95
N ASP A 8 -43.61 2.47 17.51
CA ASP A 8 -42.48 1.60 17.87
C ASP A 8 -41.20 2.04 17.17
N ILE A 9 -41.29 2.40 15.88
CA ILE A 9 -40.16 2.97 15.11
C ILE A 9 -39.64 4.25 15.77
N HIS A 10 -40.54 5.13 16.22
CA HIS A 10 -40.14 6.37 16.86
C HIS A 10 -39.47 6.14 18.23
N ALA A 11 -39.93 5.15 18.99
CA ALA A 11 -39.32 4.77 20.25
C ALA A 11 -37.88 4.24 20.05
N VAL A 12 -37.66 3.38 19.05
CA VAL A 12 -36.32 2.88 18.70
C VAL A 12 -35.40 4.04 18.25
N GLU A 13 -35.92 4.96 17.41
CA GLU A 13 -35.16 6.14 16.99
C GLU A 13 -34.74 7.02 18.17
N GLN A 14 -35.63 7.26 19.13
CA GLN A 14 -35.31 8.03 20.33
C GLN A 14 -34.28 7.31 21.20
N LEU A 15 -34.40 5.99 21.32
CA LEU A 15 -33.48 5.19 22.12
C LEU A 15 -32.07 5.20 21.54
N LEU A 16 -31.94 5.01 20.22
CA LEU A 16 -30.66 5.17 19.52
C LEU A 16 -30.07 6.56 19.71
N ARG A 17 -30.88 7.63 19.58
CA ARG A 17 -30.43 9.02 19.81
C ARG A 17 -30.06 9.32 21.26
N SER A 18 -30.55 8.55 22.22
CA SER A 18 -30.23 8.75 23.64
C SER A 18 -28.84 8.22 24.01
N ASN A 19 -28.25 7.37 23.15
CA ASN A 19 -26.90 6.88 23.35
C ASN A 19 -25.87 7.99 23.09
N GLU A 20 -24.92 8.17 24.00
CA GLU A 20 -23.90 9.23 23.94
C GLU A 20 -23.02 9.19 22.67
N SER A 21 -22.92 8.03 22.03
CA SER A 21 -22.13 7.87 20.81
C SER A 21 -22.85 8.34 19.55
N VAL A 22 -24.17 8.47 19.59
CA VAL A 22 -25.02 8.71 18.41
C VAL A 22 -25.38 10.20 18.31
N LYS A 23 -25.06 10.78 17.15
CA LYS A 23 -25.39 12.17 16.80
C LYS A 23 -26.81 12.30 16.24
N ASP A 24 -27.21 11.37 15.39
CA ASP A 24 -28.56 11.31 14.83
C ASP A 24 -28.89 9.87 14.41
N ALA A 25 -30.18 9.53 14.40
CA ALA A 25 -30.67 8.20 14.04
C ALA A 25 -31.95 8.25 13.22
N ALA A 26 -32.14 7.28 12.33
CA ALA A 26 -33.40 7.05 11.64
C ALA A 26 -33.64 5.54 11.55
N VAL A 27 -34.87 5.08 11.80
CA VAL A 27 -35.23 3.67 11.70
C VAL A 27 -36.28 3.51 10.62
N LEU A 28 -36.12 2.47 9.80
CA LEU A 28 -37.03 2.14 8.71
C LEU A 28 -37.45 0.68 8.81
N SER A 29 -38.72 0.41 8.55
CA SER A 29 -39.17 -0.92 8.18
C SER A 29 -38.93 -1.12 6.69
N VAL A 30 -38.24 -2.19 6.33
CA VAL A 30 -37.92 -2.58 4.96
C VAL A 30 -38.35 -4.01 4.71
N GLN A 31 -38.86 -4.27 3.51
CA GLN A 31 -39.18 -5.64 3.08
C GLN A 31 -37.97 -6.30 2.44
N ARG A 32 -37.47 -7.36 3.07
CA ARG A 32 -36.45 -8.23 2.50
C ARG A 32 -36.95 -9.68 2.56
N TYR A 33 -36.85 -10.40 1.46
CA TYR A 33 -37.31 -11.78 1.32
C TYR A 33 -38.80 -12.04 1.68
N GLY A 34 -39.64 -11.00 1.65
CA GLY A 34 -41.07 -11.10 1.98
C GLY A 34 -41.39 -10.92 3.47
N GLU A 35 -40.41 -10.59 4.30
CA GLU A 35 -40.58 -10.26 5.71
C GLU A 35 -40.26 -8.78 5.95
N ASP A 36 -41.01 -8.13 6.85
CA ASP A 36 -40.75 -6.77 7.29
C ASP A 36 -39.65 -6.82 8.37
N MET A 37 -38.53 -6.13 8.11
CA MET A 37 -37.41 -5.99 9.05
C MET A 37 -37.14 -4.53 9.36
N LEU A 38 -36.73 -4.22 10.59
CA LEU A 38 -36.29 -2.90 11.03
C LEU A 38 -34.78 -2.73 10.79
N VAL A 39 -34.42 -1.64 10.12
CA VAL A 39 -33.02 -1.23 9.95
C VAL A 39 -32.81 0.14 10.58
N GLY A 40 -31.88 0.21 11.53
CA GLY A 40 -31.43 1.46 12.14
C GLY A 40 -30.30 2.09 11.33
N PHE A 41 -30.37 3.39 11.10
CA PHE A 41 -29.32 4.18 10.49
C PHE A 41 -28.85 5.21 11.51
N VAL A 42 -27.56 5.20 11.83
CA VAL A 42 -27.00 6.11 12.83
C VAL A 42 -25.82 6.89 12.26
N THR A 43 -25.66 8.13 12.73
CA THR A 43 -24.42 8.89 12.59
C THR A 43 -23.81 9.05 13.96
N LEU A 44 -22.48 8.98 14.05
CA LEU A 44 -21.78 9.06 15.33
C LEU A 44 -21.30 10.50 15.61
N HIS A 45 -21.16 10.83 16.89
CA HIS A 45 -20.36 11.99 17.28
C HIS A 45 -18.88 11.71 17.00
N ASP A 46 -18.19 12.67 16.38
CA ASP A 46 -16.74 12.56 16.11
C ASP A 46 -15.97 12.29 17.41
N GLN A 47 -16.36 12.95 18.51
CA GLN A 47 -15.76 12.74 19.84
C GLN A 47 -15.98 11.32 20.39
N ALA A 48 -17.11 10.69 20.11
CA ALA A 48 -17.37 9.33 20.57
C ALA A 48 -16.52 8.32 19.80
N LEU A 49 -16.43 8.49 18.48
CA LEU A 49 -15.56 7.69 17.64
C LEU A 49 -14.08 7.88 18.03
N GLU A 50 -13.64 9.11 18.24
CA GLU A 50 -12.29 9.41 18.75
C GLU A 50 -12.05 8.82 20.13
N THR A 51 -13.02 8.86 21.03
CA THR A 51 -12.88 8.31 22.38
C THR A 51 -12.78 6.79 22.31
N GLN A 52 -13.59 6.13 21.49
CA GLN A 52 -13.48 4.69 21.29
C GLN A 52 -12.14 4.32 20.63
N ILE A 53 -11.67 5.10 19.65
CA ILE A 53 -10.33 4.95 19.06
C ILE A 53 -9.25 5.18 20.11
N ARG A 54 -9.39 6.17 20.99
CA ARG A 54 -8.45 6.44 22.10
C ARG A 54 -8.46 5.34 23.13
N THR A 55 -9.62 4.76 23.48
CA THR A 55 -9.72 3.62 24.39
C THR A 55 -9.04 2.40 23.78
N LEU A 56 -9.37 2.08 22.52
CA LEU A 56 -8.68 1.04 21.75
C LEU A 56 -7.18 1.33 21.58
N GLY A 57 -6.79 2.61 21.53
CA GLY A 57 -5.41 3.09 21.42
C GLY A 57 -4.64 3.21 22.74
N GLN A 58 -5.32 3.29 23.89
CA GLN A 58 -4.74 3.21 25.24
C GLN A 58 -4.52 1.76 25.65
N SER A 59 -5.41 0.87 25.21
CA SER A 59 -5.14 -0.57 25.02
C SER A 59 -4.26 -0.84 23.80
N GLY A 60 -3.81 0.22 23.10
CA GLY A 60 -3.25 0.17 21.76
C GLY A 60 -1.91 -0.53 21.71
N ASP A 61 -1.03 -0.34 22.69
CA ASP A 61 0.23 -1.09 22.72
C ASP A 61 -0.01 -2.60 22.84
N GLU A 62 -0.99 -3.01 23.66
CA GLU A 62 -1.38 -4.42 23.85
C GLU A 62 -2.09 -4.96 22.59
N PHE A 63 -2.94 -4.17 21.95
CA PHE A 63 -3.66 -4.55 20.72
C PHE A 63 -2.78 -4.55 19.47
N GLU A 64 -1.88 -3.57 19.33
CA GLU A 64 -0.87 -3.53 18.28
C GLU A 64 0.08 -4.72 18.45
N ALA A 65 0.48 -5.04 19.68
CA ALA A 65 1.23 -6.26 19.98
C ALA A 65 0.43 -7.53 19.65
N GLU A 66 -0.86 -7.61 19.99
CA GLU A 66 -1.74 -8.74 19.63
C GLU A 66 -1.87 -8.91 18.11
N GLN A 67 -2.01 -7.82 17.34
CA GLN A 67 -2.05 -7.86 15.88
C GLN A 67 -0.72 -8.35 15.29
N VAL A 68 0.41 -7.85 15.80
CA VAL A 68 1.73 -8.29 15.37
C VAL A 68 1.93 -9.78 15.68
N GLN A 69 1.58 -10.23 16.89
CA GLN A 69 1.61 -11.64 17.30
C GLN A 69 0.65 -12.52 16.47
N LEU A 70 -0.53 -11.99 16.11
CA LEU A 70 -1.47 -12.69 15.25
C LEU A 70 -0.86 -12.95 13.87
N TRP A 71 -0.22 -11.95 13.27
CA TRP A 71 0.45 -12.12 11.98
C TRP A 71 1.61 -13.09 12.08
N GLU A 72 2.46 -12.97 13.09
CA GLU A 72 3.52 -13.93 13.39
C GLU A 72 2.97 -15.37 13.41
N SER A 73 1.92 -15.61 14.20
CA SER A 73 1.28 -16.93 14.30
C SER A 73 0.73 -17.44 12.97
N VAL A 74 0.12 -16.57 12.17
CA VAL A 74 -0.40 -16.91 10.84
C VAL A 74 0.74 -17.29 9.89
N PHE A 75 1.84 -16.55 9.89
CA PHE A 75 3.00 -16.83 9.05
C PHE A 75 3.68 -18.14 9.45
N ASP A 76 3.91 -18.35 10.74
CA ASP A 76 4.51 -19.59 11.26
C ASP A 76 3.70 -20.83 10.88
N ARG A 77 2.37 -20.75 11.01
CA ARG A 77 1.48 -21.88 10.77
C ARG A 77 1.19 -22.15 9.29
N ARG A 78 1.25 -21.13 8.43
CA ARG A 78 0.82 -21.25 7.03
C ARG A 78 1.92 -21.13 6.01
N VAL A 79 2.93 -20.28 6.26
CA VAL A 79 3.97 -19.92 5.29
C VAL A 79 5.31 -20.59 5.64
N TYR A 80 5.66 -20.59 6.93
CA TYR A 80 6.93 -21.12 7.42
C TYR A 80 6.83 -22.52 8.03
N ALA A 81 5.65 -23.14 8.00
CA ALA A 81 5.44 -24.50 8.51
C ALA A 81 6.42 -25.51 7.88
N THR A 82 6.68 -25.36 6.58
CA THR A 82 7.55 -26.25 5.79
C THR A 82 8.84 -25.57 5.34
N ILE A 83 9.27 -24.50 5.99
CA ILE A 83 10.46 -23.72 5.54
C ILE A 83 11.76 -24.54 5.56
N ASP A 84 11.84 -25.53 6.45
CA ASP A 84 13.03 -26.37 6.63
C ASP A 84 13.12 -27.55 5.63
N ASP A 85 12.12 -27.72 4.76
CA ASP A 85 12.06 -28.82 3.81
C ASP A 85 13.23 -28.75 2.82
N GLU A 86 13.88 -29.89 2.57
CA GLU A 86 15.10 -29.97 1.77
C GLU A 86 14.92 -29.45 0.32
N ALA A 87 13.73 -29.63 -0.25
CA ALA A 87 13.35 -29.07 -1.56
C ALA A 87 13.35 -27.53 -1.61
N ARG A 88 13.16 -26.84 -0.47
CA ARG A 88 13.25 -25.36 -0.38
C ARG A 88 14.69 -24.88 -0.36
N ARG A 89 15.64 -25.72 0.08
CA ARG A 89 17.08 -25.36 0.05
C ARG A 89 17.62 -25.23 -1.37
N GLU A 90 17.07 -25.96 -2.33
CA GLU A 90 17.46 -25.87 -3.75
C GLU A 90 16.90 -24.60 -4.43
N THR A 91 15.86 -23.98 -3.84
CA THR A 91 15.16 -22.81 -4.39
C THR A 91 15.28 -21.59 -3.48
N VAL A 92 16.31 -21.54 -2.63
CA VAL A 92 16.57 -20.44 -1.69
C VAL A 92 16.44 -19.08 -2.37
N GLY A 93 15.62 -18.21 -1.77
CA GLY A 93 15.32 -16.88 -2.27
C GLY A 93 14.29 -16.81 -3.41
N ARG A 94 13.83 -17.95 -3.94
CA ARG A 94 12.82 -18.08 -5.00
C ARG A 94 11.83 -19.22 -4.75
N ASP A 95 11.60 -19.58 -3.50
CA ASP A 95 10.70 -20.67 -3.12
C ASP A 95 9.20 -20.31 -3.27
N PHE A 96 8.89 -19.00 -3.28
CA PHE A 96 7.56 -18.37 -3.44
C PHE A 96 6.40 -19.04 -2.69
N THR A 97 6.71 -19.78 -1.62
CA THR A 97 5.70 -20.56 -0.90
C THR A 97 4.86 -19.63 -0.03
N GLY A 98 3.53 -19.78 -0.09
CA GLY A 98 2.57 -18.89 0.58
C GLY A 98 2.10 -17.69 -0.26
N TRP A 99 2.62 -17.50 -1.47
CA TRP A 99 2.11 -16.53 -2.41
C TRP A 99 0.85 -17.06 -3.12
N ILE A 100 -0.29 -16.54 -2.67
CA ILE A 100 -1.61 -16.90 -3.17
C ILE A 100 -2.32 -15.70 -3.79
N SER A 101 -3.09 -15.98 -4.84
CA SER A 101 -3.95 -15.05 -5.52
C SER A 101 -4.97 -14.47 -4.54
N ALA A 102 -5.02 -13.16 -4.43
CA ALA A 102 -6.02 -12.48 -3.61
C ALA A 102 -7.44 -12.63 -4.17
N TYR A 103 -7.59 -13.07 -5.41
CA TYR A 103 -8.87 -13.26 -6.11
C TYR A 103 -9.57 -14.56 -5.70
N ASP A 104 -8.85 -15.67 -5.67
CA ASP A 104 -9.43 -17.01 -5.50
C ASP A 104 -8.66 -17.92 -4.52
N GLY A 105 -7.53 -17.44 -3.98
CA GLY A 105 -6.69 -18.20 -3.04
C GLY A 105 -5.83 -19.28 -3.69
N SER A 106 -5.81 -19.38 -5.03
CA SER A 106 -4.91 -20.27 -5.76
C SER A 106 -3.45 -19.81 -5.63
N ALA A 107 -2.47 -20.69 -5.89
CA ALA A 107 -1.07 -20.28 -5.91
C ALA A 107 -0.80 -19.35 -7.11
N LEU A 108 -0.04 -18.28 -6.89
CA LEU A 108 0.39 -17.40 -7.99
C LEU A 108 1.36 -18.13 -8.92
N ASP A 109 1.32 -17.79 -10.21
CA ASP A 109 2.20 -18.39 -11.20
C ASP A 109 3.67 -18.10 -10.85
N LYS A 110 4.52 -19.12 -10.97
CA LYS A 110 5.94 -18.98 -10.61
C LYS A 110 6.67 -18.01 -11.54
N THR A 111 6.28 -17.91 -12.80
CA THR A 111 6.87 -16.96 -13.76
C THR A 111 6.56 -15.53 -13.33
N ASP A 112 5.30 -15.26 -13.00
CA ASP A 112 4.86 -13.96 -12.49
C ASP A 112 5.59 -13.57 -11.19
N MET A 113 5.79 -14.54 -10.29
CA MET A 113 6.50 -14.30 -9.03
C MET A 113 8.00 -14.07 -9.22
N ASN A 114 8.63 -14.74 -10.20
CA ASN A 114 10.00 -14.44 -10.58
C ASN A 114 10.12 -13.03 -11.16
N GLU A 115 9.20 -12.65 -12.03
CA GLU A 115 9.15 -11.30 -12.60
C GLU A 115 8.95 -10.23 -11.51
N TRP A 116 8.08 -10.48 -10.53
CA TRP A 116 7.88 -9.60 -9.38
C TRP A 116 9.17 -9.41 -8.56
N LEU A 117 9.89 -10.50 -8.30
CA LEU A 117 11.14 -10.43 -7.54
C LEU A 117 12.22 -9.69 -8.35
N ASP A 118 12.34 -9.98 -9.64
CA ASP A 118 13.32 -9.34 -10.52
C ASP A 118 13.08 -7.82 -10.60
N ASP A 119 11.84 -7.38 -10.82
CA ASP A 119 11.44 -5.96 -10.78
C ASP A 119 11.78 -5.32 -9.43
N THR A 120 11.47 -6.01 -8.33
CA THR A 120 11.74 -5.50 -6.98
C THR A 120 13.23 -5.33 -6.72
N ILE A 121 14.05 -6.30 -7.12
CA ILE A 121 15.50 -6.26 -6.96
C ILE A 121 16.13 -5.22 -7.87
N GLU A 122 15.68 -5.11 -9.12
CA GLU A 122 16.13 -4.06 -10.04
C GLU A 122 15.84 -2.66 -9.47
N MET A 123 14.64 -2.46 -8.92
CA MET A 123 14.28 -1.20 -8.24
C MET A 123 15.19 -0.93 -7.03
N VAL A 124 15.41 -1.93 -6.16
CA VAL A 124 16.28 -1.79 -4.98
C VAL A 124 17.72 -1.47 -5.41
N VAL A 125 18.24 -2.14 -6.43
CA VAL A 125 19.58 -1.88 -6.97
C VAL A 125 19.65 -0.46 -7.53
N THR A 126 18.73 -0.11 -8.43
CA THR A 126 18.67 1.19 -9.10
C THR A 126 18.60 2.37 -8.12
N HIS A 127 17.85 2.22 -7.04
CA HIS A 127 17.57 3.31 -6.10
C HIS A 127 18.43 3.29 -4.82
N GLY A 128 18.86 2.11 -4.39
CA GLY A 128 19.54 1.89 -3.12
C GLY A 128 21.02 1.51 -3.24
N ILE A 129 21.46 0.96 -4.37
CA ILE A 129 22.80 0.38 -4.54
C ILE A 129 23.53 1.10 -5.66
N ARG A 130 24.49 1.96 -5.27
CA ARG A 130 25.40 2.66 -6.21
C ARG A 130 26.57 1.75 -6.59
N ASP A 131 27.67 2.31 -7.09
CA ASP A 131 28.89 1.61 -7.54
C ASP A 131 29.66 0.79 -6.45
N ARG A 132 29.07 0.53 -5.27
CA ARG A 132 29.73 -0.17 -4.15
C ARG A 132 28.77 -1.02 -3.34
N SER A 133 29.33 -1.99 -2.61
CA SER A 133 28.60 -2.79 -1.64
C SER A 133 27.93 -1.94 -0.55
N VAL A 134 26.75 -2.37 -0.10
CA VAL A 134 25.84 -1.63 0.78
C VAL A 134 25.72 -2.28 2.15
N ASN A 135 25.42 -1.46 3.15
CA ASN A 135 25.07 -1.91 4.51
C ASN A 135 23.54 -1.83 4.59
N VAL A 136 22.90 -2.98 4.71
CA VAL A 136 21.44 -3.11 4.60
C VAL A 136 20.84 -3.42 5.97
N VAL A 137 19.72 -2.78 6.28
CA VAL A 137 18.76 -3.27 7.26
C VAL A 137 17.49 -3.68 6.52
N GLU A 138 17.01 -4.90 6.72
CA GLU A 138 15.70 -5.36 6.22
C GLU A 138 14.77 -5.61 7.40
N LEU A 139 13.55 -5.07 7.33
CA LEU A 139 12.48 -5.34 8.29
C LEU A 139 11.48 -6.30 7.67
N GLY A 140 11.30 -7.47 8.31
CA GLY A 140 10.54 -8.62 7.83
C GLY A 140 11.28 -9.37 6.73
N THR A 141 12.36 -10.07 7.07
CA THR A 141 13.19 -10.81 6.09
C THR A 141 12.46 -11.98 5.44
N GLY A 142 11.46 -12.52 6.11
CA GLY A 142 10.79 -13.76 5.76
C GLY A 142 11.77 -14.88 5.43
N SER A 143 11.56 -15.59 4.32
CA SER A 143 12.49 -16.65 3.86
C SER A 143 13.79 -16.13 3.22
N GLY A 144 14.05 -14.82 3.25
CA GLY A 144 15.28 -14.21 2.75
C GLY A 144 15.28 -13.89 1.25
N MET A 145 14.12 -13.75 0.60
CA MET A 145 14.02 -13.50 -0.86
C MET A 145 14.84 -12.29 -1.31
N ILE A 146 14.76 -11.17 -0.59
CA ILE A 146 15.53 -9.97 -0.91
C ILE A 146 17.01 -10.16 -0.57
N LEU A 147 17.31 -10.61 0.64
CA LEU A 147 18.67 -10.92 1.11
C LEU A 147 19.46 -11.74 0.09
N PHE A 148 18.95 -12.93 -0.27
CA PHE A 148 19.68 -13.86 -1.13
C PHE A 148 19.81 -13.34 -2.56
N SER A 149 18.85 -12.55 -3.03
CA SER A 149 18.92 -11.88 -4.35
C SER A 149 19.95 -10.73 -4.38
N LEU A 150 20.25 -10.13 -3.23
CA LEU A 150 21.22 -9.05 -3.10
C LEU A 150 22.64 -9.51 -2.73
N ALA A 151 22.89 -10.82 -2.62
CA ALA A 151 24.11 -11.38 -2.03
C ALA A 151 25.43 -10.73 -2.50
N ARG A 152 25.54 -10.42 -3.80
CA ARG A 152 26.74 -9.81 -4.41
C ARG A 152 26.96 -8.34 -4.06
N HIS A 153 25.94 -7.65 -3.59
CA HIS A 153 25.97 -6.23 -3.25
C HIS A 153 26.12 -5.99 -1.75
N ILE A 154 26.09 -7.04 -0.91
CA ILE A 154 26.07 -6.89 0.55
C ILE A 154 27.50 -6.72 1.10
N ARG A 155 27.68 -5.64 1.87
CA ARG A 155 28.82 -5.46 2.79
C ARG A 155 28.48 -5.94 4.20
N SER A 156 27.32 -5.56 4.70
CA SER A 156 26.73 -6.06 5.95
C SER A 156 25.21 -6.09 5.80
N TYR A 157 24.55 -7.05 6.44
CA TYR A 157 23.11 -7.22 6.38
C TYR A 157 22.55 -7.53 7.76
N HIS A 158 21.63 -6.69 8.21
CA HIS A 158 20.89 -6.92 9.45
C HIS A 158 19.42 -7.10 9.13
N GLY A 159 18.85 -8.22 9.55
CA GLY A 159 17.42 -8.52 9.39
C GLY A 159 16.70 -8.51 10.72
N ILE A 160 15.47 -8.02 10.76
CA ILE A 160 14.54 -8.27 11.87
C ILE A 160 13.34 -9.04 11.32
N GLU A 161 12.96 -10.14 11.95
CA GLU A 161 11.84 -10.98 11.53
C GLU A 161 11.13 -11.53 12.78
N PRO A 162 9.80 -11.41 12.91
CA PRO A 162 9.10 -11.90 14.09
C PRO A 162 9.11 -13.42 14.20
N SER A 163 9.15 -14.14 13.07
CA SER A 163 9.17 -15.61 13.08
C SER A 163 10.54 -16.18 13.44
N ARG A 164 10.64 -16.85 14.60
CA ARG A 164 11.81 -17.65 14.97
C ARG A 164 12.21 -18.65 13.88
N ARG A 165 11.23 -19.33 13.28
CA ARG A 165 11.46 -20.35 12.25
C ARG A 165 12.16 -19.75 11.02
N ALA A 166 11.68 -18.59 10.58
CA ALA A 166 12.28 -17.88 9.45
C ALA A 166 13.69 -17.37 9.79
N VAL A 167 13.89 -16.82 11.00
CA VAL A 167 15.20 -16.37 11.48
C VAL A 167 16.22 -17.53 11.48
N ASP A 168 15.86 -18.67 12.05
CA ASP A 168 16.75 -19.84 12.14
C ASP A 168 17.07 -20.39 10.74
N PHE A 169 16.08 -20.48 9.84
CA PHE A 169 16.27 -20.88 8.45
C PHE A 169 17.23 -19.95 7.70
N VAL A 170 16.93 -18.64 7.68
CA VAL A 170 17.74 -17.66 6.94
C VAL A 170 19.16 -17.60 7.49
N SER A 171 19.32 -17.66 8.81
CA SER A 171 20.63 -17.66 9.46
C SER A 171 21.46 -18.89 9.08
N ALA A 172 20.86 -20.09 9.13
CA ALA A 172 21.54 -21.33 8.73
C ALA A 172 21.92 -21.33 7.25
N THR A 173 21.02 -20.87 6.38
CA THR A 173 21.27 -20.76 4.94
C THR A 173 22.36 -19.74 4.64
N ALA A 174 22.34 -18.55 5.25
CA ALA A 174 23.38 -17.54 5.07
C ALA A 174 24.76 -18.03 5.55
N GLN A 175 24.82 -18.78 6.66
CA GLN A 175 26.06 -19.40 7.14
C GLN A 175 26.62 -20.47 6.20
N SER A 176 25.75 -21.16 5.46
CA SER A 176 26.16 -22.16 4.46
C SER A 176 26.77 -21.53 3.19
N ILE A 177 26.58 -20.23 2.98
CA ILE A 177 27.07 -19.48 1.82
C ILE A 177 28.31 -18.68 2.25
N PRO A 178 29.53 -19.05 1.83
CA PRO A 178 30.77 -18.43 2.32
C PRO A 178 30.84 -16.91 2.14
N GLU A 179 30.21 -16.38 1.10
CA GLU A 179 30.19 -14.95 0.78
C GLU A 179 29.30 -14.12 1.71
N LEU A 180 28.41 -14.78 2.47
CA LEU A 180 27.40 -14.19 3.35
C LEU A 180 27.61 -14.52 4.83
N ALA A 181 28.30 -15.62 5.15
CA ALA A 181 28.41 -16.16 6.50
C ALA A 181 28.85 -15.12 7.55
N ASP A 182 29.81 -14.26 7.21
CA ASP A 182 30.33 -13.22 8.12
C ASP A 182 29.63 -11.86 8.00
N LYS A 183 28.63 -11.74 7.10
CA LYS A 183 27.98 -10.47 6.76
C LYS A 183 26.53 -10.38 7.20
N VAL A 184 25.86 -11.51 7.36
CA VAL A 184 24.42 -11.60 7.57
C VAL A 184 24.10 -11.92 9.03
N HIS A 185 23.29 -11.07 9.65
CA HIS A 185 22.79 -11.25 11.01
C HIS A 185 21.29 -11.00 11.02
N VAL A 186 20.49 -12.01 11.37
CA VAL A 186 19.03 -11.89 11.45
C VAL A 186 18.60 -12.12 12.89
N TYR A 187 17.68 -11.27 13.37
CA TYR A 187 17.21 -11.26 14.74
C TYR A 187 15.70 -11.49 14.79
N GLU A 188 15.28 -12.24 15.80
CA GLU A 188 13.87 -12.42 16.13
C GLU A 188 13.35 -11.15 16.81
N GLY A 189 12.34 -10.51 16.22
CA GLY A 189 11.76 -9.27 16.75
C GLY A 189 10.79 -8.61 15.78
N THR A 190 10.20 -7.50 16.21
CA THR A 190 9.24 -6.70 15.47
C THR A 190 9.91 -5.53 14.73
N ALA A 191 9.19 -4.88 13.81
CA ALA A 191 9.76 -3.80 12.99
C ALA A 191 10.22 -2.55 13.79
N THR A 192 9.87 -2.46 15.08
CA THR A 192 10.29 -1.38 15.99
C THR A 192 11.46 -1.78 16.90
N ASP A 193 11.90 -3.04 16.90
CA ASP A 193 12.95 -3.57 17.79
C ASP A 193 14.38 -3.25 17.31
N PHE A 194 14.63 -2.00 16.91
CA PHE A 194 15.93 -1.54 16.42
C PHE A 194 17.08 -1.71 17.42
N HIS A 195 16.77 -1.84 18.72
CA HIS A 195 17.74 -2.08 19.78
C HIS A 195 18.50 -3.41 19.61
N LEU A 196 17.89 -4.40 18.95
CA LEU A 196 18.50 -5.70 18.65
C LEU A 196 19.70 -5.58 17.69
N LEU A 197 19.70 -4.54 16.86
CA LEU A 197 20.72 -4.33 15.83
C LEU A 197 22.02 -3.74 16.40
N GLY A 198 22.03 -3.32 17.67
CA GLY A 198 23.16 -2.68 18.32
C GLY A 198 23.40 -1.26 17.79
N SER A 199 24.43 -1.07 16.98
CA SER A 199 24.77 0.24 16.40
C SER A 199 25.10 0.10 14.91
N PRO A 200 24.15 -0.37 14.09
CA PRO A 200 24.41 -0.53 12.67
C PRO A 200 24.54 0.85 12.01
N SER A 201 25.29 0.92 10.91
CA SER A 201 25.38 2.11 10.07
C SER A 201 24.85 1.83 8.66
N PRO A 202 23.54 1.50 8.53
CA PRO A 202 22.95 1.16 7.24
C PRO A 202 22.93 2.37 6.32
N ASN A 203 23.18 2.14 5.03
CA ASN A 203 22.93 3.13 3.98
C ASN A 203 21.61 2.85 3.24
N LEU A 204 21.13 1.61 3.29
CA LEU A 204 19.88 1.16 2.70
C LEU A 204 19.03 0.48 3.76
N VAL A 205 17.76 0.88 3.86
CA VAL A 205 16.74 0.15 4.63
C VAL A 205 15.66 -0.36 3.70
N ILE A 206 15.25 -1.61 3.85
CA ILE A 206 14.26 -2.27 3.00
C ILE A 206 13.08 -2.76 3.85
N ILE A 207 11.88 -2.42 3.42
CA ILE A 207 10.60 -2.88 3.96
C ILE A 207 9.77 -3.32 2.75
N ASN A 208 9.97 -4.57 2.31
CA ASN A 208 9.31 -5.08 1.10
C ASN A 208 8.15 -6.00 1.47
N SER A 209 6.93 -5.69 1.02
CA SER A 209 5.70 -6.46 1.30
C SER A 209 5.32 -6.57 2.78
N VAL A 210 5.87 -5.74 3.67
CA VAL A 210 5.68 -5.85 5.14
C VAL A 210 4.74 -4.79 5.70
N ALA A 211 4.81 -3.54 5.23
CA ALA A 211 4.07 -2.41 5.82
C ALA A 211 2.54 -2.61 5.85
N GLN A 212 2.00 -3.44 4.96
CA GLN A 212 0.58 -3.81 4.91
C GLN A 212 0.09 -4.64 6.11
N TYR A 213 1.00 -5.16 6.93
CA TYR A 213 0.71 -5.91 8.15
C TYR A 213 0.86 -5.06 9.41
N PHE A 214 1.30 -3.81 9.28
CA PHE A 214 1.37 -2.91 10.41
C PHE A 214 -0.04 -2.59 10.92
N PRO A 215 -0.22 -2.49 12.25
CA PRO A 215 -1.53 -2.34 12.84
C PRO A 215 -2.13 -0.95 12.59
N SER A 216 -1.29 0.07 12.43
CA SER A 216 -1.71 1.45 12.31
C SER A 216 -0.75 2.32 11.49
N GLN A 217 -1.22 3.50 11.10
CA GLN A 217 -0.35 4.54 10.51
C GLN A 217 0.64 5.09 11.55
N ALA A 218 0.30 5.07 12.84
CA ALA A 218 1.19 5.50 13.91
C ALA A 218 2.38 4.55 14.05
N TYR A 219 2.14 3.23 14.00
CA TYR A 219 3.20 2.22 13.98
C TYR A 219 4.15 2.40 12.77
N LEU A 220 3.60 2.64 11.58
CA LEU A 220 4.41 2.95 10.39
C LEU A 220 5.28 4.20 10.59
N LEU A 221 4.74 5.24 11.22
CA LEU A 221 5.46 6.46 11.54
C LEU A 221 6.61 6.19 12.54
N GLU A 222 6.34 5.43 13.59
CA GLU A 222 7.35 5.01 14.57
C GLU A 222 8.50 4.22 13.92
N VAL A 223 8.18 3.27 13.04
CA VAL A 223 9.17 2.51 12.27
C VAL A 223 10.05 3.45 11.44
N VAL A 224 9.45 4.41 10.72
CA VAL A 224 10.22 5.37 9.91
C VAL A 224 11.09 6.27 10.81
N GLU A 225 10.57 6.74 11.94
CA GLU A 225 11.33 7.53 12.90
C GLU A 225 12.53 6.75 13.47
N GLY A 226 12.33 5.48 13.80
CA GLY A 226 13.40 4.56 14.21
C GLY A 226 14.49 4.40 13.16
N ILE A 227 14.10 4.25 11.89
CA ILE A 227 15.02 4.19 10.76
C ILE A 227 15.82 5.48 10.61
N LEU A 228 15.15 6.64 10.71
CA LEU A 228 15.80 7.94 10.56
C LEU A 228 16.78 8.25 11.71
N LYS A 229 16.61 7.63 12.88
CA LYS A 229 17.54 7.74 14.03
C LYS A 229 18.92 7.12 13.76
N PHE A 230 19.07 6.20 12.80
CA PHE A 230 20.38 5.67 12.43
C PHE A 230 21.33 6.75 11.88
N GLY A 231 20.82 7.81 11.24
CA GLY A 231 21.60 8.93 10.70
C GLY A 231 22.52 8.62 9.51
N SER A 232 22.87 7.36 9.27
CA SER A 232 23.67 6.88 8.13
C SER A 232 22.84 6.55 6.88
N VAL A 233 21.53 6.39 7.05
CA VAL A 233 20.60 5.99 5.99
C VAL A 233 20.65 7.00 4.85
N GLN A 234 20.61 6.49 3.62
CA GLN A 234 20.59 7.28 2.39
C GLN A 234 19.29 7.02 1.63
N THR A 235 18.89 5.75 1.57
CA THR A 235 17.67 5.32 0.89
C THR A 235 16.87 4.40 1.82
N VAL A 236 15.57 4.64 1.92
CA VAL A 236 14.59 3.71 2.49
C VAL A 236 13.68 3.24 1.36
N VAL A 237 13.53 1.94 1.21
CA VAL A 237 12.70 1.31 0.19
C VAL A 237 11.50 0.67 0.85
N PHE A 238 10.32 1.21 0.58
CA PHE A 238 9.05 0.57 0.86
C PHE A 238 8.60 -0.14 -0.40
N GLY A 239 8.89 -1.43 -0.51
CA GLY A 239 8.55 -2.23 -1.66
C GLY A 239 7.15 -2.84 -1.55
N ASP A 240 6.48 -2.99 -2.68
CA ASP A 240 5.26 -3.80 -2.81
C ASP A 240 4.09 -3.33 -1.91
N ILE A 241 3.91 -2.01 -1.83
CA ILE A 241 2.87 -1.35 -1.04
C ILE A 241 1.54 -1.41 -1.77
N ARG A 242 0.47 -1.82 -1.07
CA ARG A 242 -0.90 -1.81 -1.60
C ARG A 242 -1.39 -0.39 -1.79
N SER A 243 -1.88 -0.08 -2.98
CA SER A 243 -2.47 1.22 -3.27
C SER A 243 -3.82 1.38 -2.58
N PHE A 244 -3.89 2.29 -1.61
CA PHE A 244 -5.17 2.70 -1.04
C PHE A 244 -6.04 3.43 -2.08
N ALA A 245 -5.41 4.23 -2.95
CA ALA A 245 -6.10 4.97 -4.00
C ALA A 245 -6.83 4.07 -5.00
N LEU A 246 -6.36 2.83 -5.19
CA LEU A 246 -6.96 1.84 -6.10
C LEU A 246 -7.68 0.71 -5.37
N GLN A 247 -7.91 0.85 -4.06
CA GLN A 247 -8.55 -0.21 -3.27
C GLN A 247 -9.95 -0.53 -3.81
N LYS A 248 -10.73 0.49 -4.18
CA LYS A 248 -12.09 0.29 -4.68
C LYS A 248 -12.09 -0.50 -5.99
N GLU A 249 -11.22 -0.12 -6.92
CA GLU A 249 -11.02 -0.80 -8.20
C GLU A 249 -10.60 -2.25 -7.98
N PHE A 250 -9.65 -2.51 -7.07
CA PHE A 250 -9.24 -3.86 -6.70
C PHE A 250 -10.39 -4.70 -6.12
N LEU A 251 -11.22 -4.11 -5.24
CA LEU A 251 -12.36 -4.82 -4.66
C LEU A 251 -13.43 -5.13 -5.71
N VAL A 252 -13.65 -4.21 -6.67
CA VAL A 252 -14.53 -4.43 -7.82
C VAL A 252 -14.03 -5.61 -8.65
N THR A 253 -12.76 -5.63 -9.05
CA THR A 253 -12.22 -6.72 -9.87
C THR A 253 -12.24 -8.05 -9.12
N LYS A 254 -11.96 -8.03 -7.81
CA LYS A 254 -12.05 -9.20 -6.95
C LYS A 254 -13.46 -9.77 -6.86
N ALA A 255 -14.46 -8.91 -6.61
CA ALA A 255 -15.85 -9.33 -6.55
C ALA A 255 -16.35 -9.85 -7.91
N LEU A 256 -15.91 -9.25 -9.01
CA LEU A 256 -16.21 -9.73 -10.36
C LEU A 256 -15.56 -11.09 -10.66
N HIS A 257 -14.32 -11.32 -10.21
CA HIS A 257 -13.64 -12.61 -10.39
C HIS A 257 -14.36 -13.75 -9.68
N GLY A 258 -14.87 -13.51 -8.47
CA GLY A 258 -15.63 -14.50 -7.70
C GLY A 258 -17.03 -14.79 -8.27
N ALA A 259 -17.57 -13.89 -9.08
CA ALA A 259 -18.89 -14.03 -9.70
C ALA A 259 -18.82 -14.92 -10.96
N THR A 260 -18.64 -16.21 -10.77
CA THR A 260 -18.72 -17.19 -11.86
C THR A 260 -20.14 -17.25 -12.43
N GLY A 261 -20.29 -17.16 -13.76
CA GLY A 261 -21.57 -17.42 -14.46
C GLY A 261 -22.28 -16.23 -15.11
N GLY A 262 -21.72 -15.02 -15.07
CA GLY A 262 -22.13 -13.93 -15.97
C GLY A 262 -23.51 -13.34 -15.69
N LYS A 263 -23.58 -12.45 -14.69
CA LYS A 263 -24.39 -11.21 -14.59
C LYS A 263 -24.49 -10.81 -13.11
N THR A 264 -23.46 -10.16 -12.58
CA THR A 264 -23.55 -9.50 -11.27
C THR A 264 -24.27 -8.16 -11.44
N THR A 265 -25.32 -7.92 -10.67
CA THR A 265 -25.99 -6.61 -10.66
C THR A 265 -25.14 -5.60 -9.89
N LYS A 266 -25.28 -4.30 -10.21
CA LYS A 266 -24.55 -3.24 -9.50
C LYS A 266 -24.80 -3.25 -7.97
N PRO A 267 -26.02 -3.52 -7.47
CA PRO A 267 -26.26 -3.67 -6.03
C PRO A 267 -25.52 -4.87 -5.41
N ALA A 268 -25.62 -6.07 -5.99
CA ALA A 268 -24.93 -7.26 -5.49
C ALA A 268 -23.40 -7.11 -5.48
N LEU A 269 -22.86 -6.35 -6.43
CA LEU A 269 -21.45 -5.98 -6.43
C LEU A 269 -21.10 -5.04 -5.28
N GLY A 270 -21.99 -4.09 -4.96
CA GLY A 270 -21.85 -3.18 -3.81
C GLY A 270 -21.81 -3.92 -2.48
N GLU A 271 -22.75 -4.85 -2.25
CA GLU A 271 -22.78 -5.74 -1.10
C GLU A 271 -21.46 -6.52 -0.97
N LYS A 272 -21.00 -7.13 -2.08
CA LYS A 272 -19.77 -7.92 -2.06
C LYS A 272 -18.54 -7.07 -1.77
N ILE A 273 -18.48 -5.84 -2.28
CA ILE A 273 -17.40 -4.91 -1.99
C ILE A 273 -17.41 -4.55 -0.50
N LEU A 274 -18.58 -4.25 0.08
CA LEU A 274 -18.72 -3.92 1.50
C LEU A 274 -18.27 -5.08 2.40
N GLU A 275 -18.60 -6.33 2.05
CA GLU A 275 -18.10 -7.53 2.71
C GLU A 275 -16.56 -7.63 2.64
N LEU A 276 -15.99 -7.28 1.48
CA LEU A 276 -14.55 -7.38 1.21
C LEU A 276 -13.72 -6.21 1.75
N GLU A 277 -14.33 -5.07 2.10
CA GLU A 277 -13.65 -3.87 2.62
C GLU A 277 -12.95 -4.09 3.98
N GLN A 278 -13.02 -5.29 4.54
CA GLN A 278 -12.48 -5.63 5.84
C GLN A 278 -11.02 -6.13 5.75
N ARG A 279 -10.18 -5.63 6.67
CA ARG A 279 -9.15 -6.38 7.45
C ARG A 279 -7.67 -5.92 7.42
N ARG A 280 -7.20 -4.96 6.61
CA ARG A 280 -5.73 -4.67 6.56
C ARG A 280 -5.38 -3.23 6.24
N LEU A 281 -4.27 -2.73 6.77
CA LEU A 281 -3.75 -1.41 6.45
C LEU A 281 -3.36 -1.32 4.96
N ASN A 282 -3.94 -0.38 4.23
CA ASN A 282 -3.51 0.07 2.92
C ASN A 282 -3.05 1.52 3.09
N CYS A 283 -1.86 1.87 2.61
CA CYS A 283 -1.29 3.20 2.82
C CYS A 283 -0.71 3.81 1.54
N CYS A 284 -0.86 5.11 1.46
CA CYS A 284 -0.03 6.05 0.71
C CYS A 284 0.89 6.69 1.73
N LEU A 285 2.21 6.63 1.53
CA LEU A 285 3.18 7.35 2.34
C LEU A 285 3.15 8.83 1.93
N PRO A 286 2.57 9.74 2.72
CA PRO A 286 2.60 11.16 2.38
C PRO A 286 3.97 11.74 2.77
N ASP A 287 4.29 12.93 2.27
CA ASP A 287 5.45 13.73 2.70
C ASP A 287 5.26 14.24 4.15
N ARG A 288 5.24 13.33 5.13
CA ARG A 288 5.04 13.63 6.56
C ARG A 288 6.33 13.85 7.35
N PHE A 289 7.49 13.85 6.69
CA PHE A 289 8.80 14.02 7.34
C PHE A 289 9.52 15.30 6.89
N PRO A 290 8.96 16.49 7.20
CA PRO A 290 9.60 17.76 6.83
C PRO A 290 11.01 17.84 7.42
N GLY A 291 12.01 17.99 6.55
CA GLY A 291 13.42 18.17 6.90
C GLY A 291 14.28 16.90 7.01
N LEU A 292 13.70 15.70 6.88
CA LEU A 292 14.45 14.43 6.88
C LEU A 292 14.36 13.68 5.55
N ALA A 293 13.23 13.80 4.86
CA ALA A 293 13.05 13.39 3.48
C ALA A 293 13.59 14.47 2.53
N GLN A 294 14.57 14.13 1.68
CA GLN A 294 15.01 15.02 0.59
C GLN A 294 14.12 14.88 -0.64
N HIS A 295 13.70 13.65 -0.93
CA HIS A 295 12.92 13.33 -2.11
C HIS A 295 12.20 11.99 -1.92
N VAL A 296 11.00 11.88 -2.47
CA VAL A 296 10.22 10.65 -2.48
C VAL A 296 9.85 10.31 -3.92
N CYS A 297 10.12 9.07 -4.34
CA CYS A 297 9.64 8.53 -5.62
C CYS A 297 8.56 7.49 -5.37
N ILE A 298 7.42 7.63 -6.03
CA ILE A 298 6.32 6.65 -6.01
C ILE A 298 6.34 5.90 -7.35
N VAL A 299 6.91 4.70 -7.34
CA VAL A 299 7.33 3.94 -8.53
C VAL A 299 6.32 2.82 -8.81
N PRO A 300 5.72 2.75 -10.01
CA PRO A 300 4.84 1.64 -10.40
C PRO A 300 5.63 0.35 -10.64
N LYS A 301 4.95 -0.80 -10.58
CA LYS A 301 5.54 -2.10 -10.96
C LYS A 301 5.83 -2.17 -12.47
N LYS A 302 6.97 -2.74 -12.85
CA LYS A 302 7.36 -2.99 -14.25
C LYS A 302 7.30 -4.49 -14.54
N MET A 303 6.08 -4.98 -14.73
CA MET A 303 5.82 -6.40 -14.98
C MET A 303 4.98 -6.58 -16.25
N LYS A 304 5.19 -7.67 -16.98
CA LYS A 304 4.35 -8.15 -18.08
C LYS A 304 3.11 -8.83 -17.53
N ALA A 305 3.26 -9.58 -16.43
CA ALA A 305 2.15 -10.20 -15.74
C ALA A 305 1.12 -9.13 -15.34
N THR A 306 -0.16 -9.40 -15.61
CA THR A 306 -1.28 -8.53 -15.25
C THR A 306 -2.08 -9.21 -14.14
N ASN A 307 -1.69 -8.95 -12.90
CA ASN A 307 -2.28 -9.56 -11.70
C ASN A 307 -2.39 -8.51 -10.58
N GLU A 308 -2.79 -8.93 -9.37
CA GLU A 308 -2.97 -8.00 -8.26
C GLU A 308 -1.68 -7.29 -7.81
N LEU A 309 -0.51 -7.89 -8.05
CA LEU A 309 0.78 -7.32 -7.66
C LEU A 309 1.13 -6.18 -8.60
N SER A 310 1.01 -6.38 -9.91
CA SER A 310 1.37 -5.37 -10.90
C SER A 310 0.35 -4.24 -11.03
N CYS A 311 -0.94 -4.52 -10.82
CA CYS A 311 -2.01 -3.55 -11.05
C CYS A 311 -2.32 -2.65 -9.83
N TYR A 312 -2.10 -3.14 -8.61
CA TYR A 312 -2.58 -2.47 -7.39
C TYR A 312 -1.50 -2.30 -6.32
N ARG A 313 -0.23 -2.50 -6.68
CA ARG A 313 0.90 -2.23 -5.79
C ARG A 313 1.95 -1.34 -6.45
N TYR A 314 2.72 -0.68 -5.60
CA TYR A 314 3.77 0.24 -6.00
C TYR A 314 4.94 0.19 -5.00
N ALA A 315 6.04 0.86 -5.31
CA ALA A 315 7.12 1.08 -4.36
C ALA A 315 7.25 2.57 -4.01
N ALA A 316 7.53 2.88 -2.75
CA ALA A 316 7.89 4.23 -2.31
C ALA A 316 9.37 4.26 -1.91
N ILE A 317 10.13 5.14 -2.56
CA ILE A 317 11.56 5.31 -2.34
C ILE A 317 11.79 6.64 -1.66
N LEU A 318 12.25 6.58 -0.42
CA LEU A 318 12.57 7.75 0.38
C LEU A 318 14.09 7.98 0.36
N TYR A 319 14.50 9.11 -0.23
CA TYR A 319 15.87 9.60 -0.14
C TYR A 319 16.02 10.52 1.07
N THR A 320 17.05 10.29 1.87
CA THR A 320 17.25 10.98 3.15
C THR A 320 18.51 11.84 3.16
N ALA A 321 18.47 12.90 3.96
CA ALA A 321 19.63 13.72 4.24
C ALA A 321 20.46 13.03 5.33
N SER A 322 21.62 12.48 4.99
CA SER A 322 22.43 11.75 5.98
C SER A 322 23.07 12.72 6.99
N LYS A 323 22.79 12.53 8.28
CA LYS A 323 23.22 13.43 9.37
C LYS A 323 24.68 13.22 9.81
N ILE A 324 25.29 12.08 9.47
CA ILE A 324 26.67 11.74 9.87
C ILE A 324 27.73 12.55 9.08
N GLN A 325 27.32 13.37 8.11
CA GLN A 325 28.21 13.90 7.08
C GLN A 325 28.67 15.34 7.35
N GLN A 326 29.72 15.51 8.16
CA GLN A 326 30.39 16.80 8.39
C GLN A 326 31.70 17.03 7.60
N SER A 327 32.14 16.13 6.71
CA SER A 327 33.32 16.39 5.85
C SER A 327 32.97 17.11 4.54
N GLU A 328 33.80 18.08 4.11
CA GLU A 328 33.55 18.94 2.93
C GLU A 328 33.34 18.17 1.62
N GLU A 329 34.15 17.14 1.33
CA GLU A 329 34.01 16.27 0.14
C GLU A 329 32.66 15.51 0.07
N LYS A 330 32.00 15.27 1.21
CA LYS A 330 30.75 14.51 1.28
C LYS A 330 29.51 15.41 1.35
N LYS A 331 29.65 16.64 1.88
CA LYS A 331 28.64 17.71 1.70
C LYS A 331 28.39 18.00 0.22
N GLN A 332 29.44 17.99 -0.61
CA GLN A 332 29.33 18.12 -2.06
C GLN A 332 28.49 16.98 -2.69
N LYS A 333 28.58 15.74 -2.20
CA LYS A 333 27.76 14.61 -2.70
C LYS A 333 26.29 14.72 -2.33
N GLN A 334 25.95 15.25 -1.15
CA GLN A 334 24.56 15.50 -0.75
C GLN A 334 23.97 16.68 -1.54
N GLN A 335 24.75 17.74 -1.76
CA GLN A 335 24.37 18.83 -2.68
C GLN A 335 24.18 18.34 -4.12
N HIS A 336 25.01 17.39 -4.58
CA HIS A 336 24.90 16.79 -5.91
C HIS A 336 23.62 15.98 -6.11
N LEU A 337 23.09 15.31 -5.07
CA LEU A 337 21.80 14.61 -5.16
C LEU A 337 20.65 15.62 -5.27
N ALA A 338 20.65 16.66 -4.44
CA ALA A 338 19.63 17.70 -4.48
C ALA A 338 19.67 18.50 -5.81
N SER A 339 20.86 18.74 -6.37
CA SER A 339 21.02 19.40 -7.68
C SER A 339 20.69 18.49 -8.87
N ASN A 340 20.54 17.18 -8.66
CA ASN A 340 20.16 16.21 -9.69
C ASN A 340 18.65 15.94 -9.75
N ILE A 341 17.86 16.53 -8.84
CA ILE A 341 16.40 16.49 -8.91
C ILE A 341 15.96 17.57 -9.90
N ARG A 342 15.38 17.14 -11.01
CA ARG A 342 14.81 18.00 -12.03
C ARG A 342 13.32 18.16 -11.83
N GLU A 343 12.79 19.29 -12.22
CA GLU A 343 11.36 19.58 -12.23
C GLU A 343 10.94 19.80 -13.68
N VAL A 344 9.71 19.40 -14.00
CA VAL A 344 9.08 19.65 -15.29
C VAL A 344 8.04 20.72 -15.03
N GLU A 345 8.11 21.82 -15.76
CA GLU A 345 7.18 22.94 -15.56
C GLU A 345 5.73 22.49 -15.87
N ASP A 346 4.76 23.09 -15.18
CA ASP A 346 3.35 22.64 -15.24
C ASP A 346 2.77 22.65 -16.66
N ASP A 347 3.24 23.56 -17.53
CA ASP A 347 2.80 23.70 -18.92
C ASP A 347 3.50 22.74 -19.90
N GLU A 348 4.56 22.04 -19.48
CA GLU A 348 5.26 21.03 -20.27
C GLU A 348 4.60 19.64 -20.16
N TRP A 349 3.69 19.43 -19.19
CA TRP A 349 2.94 18.18 -19.05
C TRP A 349 1.89 18.00 -20.15
N ILE A 350 1.91 16.83 -20.79
CA ILE A 350 0.98 16.48 -21.85
C ILE A 350 -0.02 15.45 -21.32
N ASP A 351 -1.30 15.82 -21.27
CA ASP A 351 -2.38 14.88 -20.96
C ASP A 351 -2.54 13.87 -22.11
N PHE A 352 -2.14 12.63 -21.86
CA PHE A 352 -2.14 11.55 -22.83
C PHE A 352 -3.54 11.27 -23.41
N VAL A 353 -4.57 11.32 -22.57
CA VAL A 353 -5.96 11.01 -22.96
C VAL A 353 -6.59 12.18 -23.70
N ALA A 354 -6.43 13.41 -23.18
CA ALA A 354 -6.97 14.60 -23.82
C ALA A 354 -6.37 14.83 -25.21
N HIS A 355 -5.09 14.50 -25.39
CA HIS A 355 -4.40 14.55 -26.68
C HIS A 355 -4.64 13.31 -27.56
N ARG A 356 -5.43 12.32 -27.08
CA ARG A 356 -5.73 11.07 -27.77
C ARG A 356 -4.47 10.33 -28.23
N LEU A 357 -3.45 10.33 -27.37
CA LEU A 357 -2.24 9.57 -27.62
C LEU A 357 -2.51 8.08 -27.42
N ASP A 358 -1.69 7.28 -28.07
CA ASP A 358 -1.64 5.83 -28.05
C ASP A 358 -0.17 5.38 -28.21
N ARG A 359 0.07 4.07 -28.24
CA ARG A 359 1.43 3.52 -28.41
C ARG A 359 2.13 4.05 -29.66
N ALA A 360 1.42 4.12 -30.78
CA ALA A 360 1.98 4.47 -32.08
C ALA A 360 2.32 5.97 -32.15
N THR A 361 1.39 6.83 -31.75
CA THR A 361 1.56 8.29 -31.71
C THR A 361 2.62 8.71 -30.69
N LEU A 362 2.72 8.05 -29.52
CA LEU A 362 3.81 8.30 -28.58
C LEU A 362 5.16 7.86 -29.17
N SER A 363 5.23 6.68 -29.79
CA SER A 363 6.45 6.21 -30.46
C SER A 363 6.93 7.20 -31.51
N HIS A 364 6.01 7.73 -32.32
CA HIS A 364 6.31 8.70 -33.37
C HIS A 364 6.81 10.02 -32.79
N ARG A 365 6.23 10.50 -31.67
CA ARG A 365 6.70 11.71 -30.98
C ARG A 365 8.12 11.56 -30.43
N LEU A 366 8.52 10.35 -30.05
CA LEU A 366 9.85 10.06 -29.51
C LEU A 366 10.91 9.87 -30.61
N THR A 367 10.55 9.70 -31.88
CA THR A 367 11.52 9.56 -32.98
C THR A 367 11.81 10.90 -33.68
N PRO A 368 13.08 11.28 -33.90
CA PRO A 368 13.45 12.58 -34.48
C PRO A 368 13.26 12.71 -36.01
N GLU A 369 12.74 11.70 -36.72
CA GLU A 369 12.55 11.75 -38.18
C GLU A 369 11.08 11.75 -38.59
N SER A 370 10.61 12.96 -38.93
CA SER A 370 9.54 13.35 -39.88
C SER A 370 8.30 14.08 -39.33
N PRO A 371 7.88 15.16 -40.03
CA PRO A 371 6.66 15.91 -39.77
C PRO A 371 5.45 15.22 -40.44
N ASP A 372 4.30 15.28 -39.76
CA ASP A 372 2.95 14.95 -40.24
C ASP A 372 2.67 13.50 -40.73
N ILE A 373 1.97 12.72 -39.91
CA ILE A 373 0.52 12.45 -40.05
C ILE A 373 0.07 11.63 -38.83
N MET A 374 -0.91 12.15 -38.08
CA MET A 374 -1.72 11.38 -37.13
C MET A 374 -2.47 10.27 -37.89
N ALA A 375 -1.97 9.04 -37.83
CA ALA A 375 -2.71 7.85 -38.25
C ALA A 375 -3.28 7.17 -37.00
N ARG A 376 -4.58 7.40 -36.77
CA ARG A 376 -5.37 6.78 -35.69
C ARG A 376 -5.24 5.26 -35.72
N SER A 377 -4.78 4.66 -34.62
CA SER A 377 -4.84 3.22 -34.39
C SER A 377 -5.82 2.92 -33.25
N GLN A 378 -6.80 2.05 -33.53
CA GLN A 378 -7.56 1.40 -32.47
C GLN A 378 -6.79 0.15 -32.06
N GLU A 379 -6.15 0.17 -30.88
CA GLU A 379 -5.97 -0.98 -29.98
C GLU A 379 -5.27 -0.53 -28.69
N SER A 380 -6.01 -0.60 -27.57
CA SER A 380 -5.66 -0.25 -26.18
C SER A 380 -5.07 1.15 -25.90
N PRO A 381 -5.87 2.11 -25.38
CA PRO A 381 -5.42 3.48 -25.06
C PRO A 381 -4.57 3.58 -23.78
N SER A 382 -3.92 2.50 -23.35
CA SER A 382 -3.19 2.43 -22.08
C SER A 382 -1.84 1.75 -22.26
N LEU A 383 -0.80 2.32 -21.63
CA LEU A 383 0.55 1.76 -21.60
C LEU A 383 0.93 1.46 -20.15
N SER A 384 1.46 0.26 -19.90
CA SER A 384 2.08 -0.06 -18.61
C SER A 384 3.41 0.68 -18.44
N ALA A 385 3.93 0.72 -17.20
CA ALA A 385 5.28 1.26 -16.96
C ALA A 385 6.35 0.55 -17.79
N LEU A 386 6.21 -0.78 -17.95
CA LEU A 386 7.09 -1.58 -18.79
C LEU A 386 6.93 -1.26 -20.29
N ASP A 387 5.72 -0.96 -20.77
CA ASP A 387 5.52 -0.52 -22.15
C ASP A 387 6.21 0.80 -22.46
N LEU A 388 6.15 1.75 -21.51
CA LEU A 388 6.79 3.07 -21.61
C LEU A 388 8.32 2.92 -21.63
N GLU A 389 8.88 2.04 -20.81
CA GLU A 389 10.32 1.74 -20.79
C GLU A 389 10.80 1.11 -22.09
N ASN A 390 10.08 0.11 -22.59
CA ASN A 390 10.37 -0.51 -23.88
C ASN A 390 10.27 0.50 -25.04
N LEU A 391 9.32 1.43 -24.99
CA LEU A 391 9.19 2.52 -25.97
C LEU A 391 10.37 3.48 -25.91
N ALA A 392 10.73 3.92 -24.70
CA ALA A 392 11.86 4.82 -24.49
C ALA A 392 13.15 4.22 -25.02
N GLN A 393 13.44 2.97 -24.65
CA GLN A 393 14.65 2.27 -25.09
C GLN A 393 14.73 2.17 -26.62
N LYS A 394 13.62 1.80 -27.28
CA LYS A 394 13.56 1.74 -28.75
C LYS A 394 13.78 3.08 -29.43
N ALA A 395 13.37 4.18 -28.79
CA ALA A 395 13.53 5.54 -29.30
C ALA A 395 14.86 6.22 -28.90
N GLY A 396 15.72 5.52 -28.15
CA GLY A 396 16.97 6.07 -27.62
C GLY A 396 16.77 7.11 -26.51
N TYR A 397 15.68 6.98 -25.76
CA TYR A 397 15.38 7.75 -24.54
C TYR A 397 15.51 6.87 -23.31
N GLN A 398 15.71 7.51 -22.16
CA GLN A 398 15.38 6.96 -20.85
C GLN A 398 14.00 7.47 -20.44
N VAL A 399 13.33 6.72 -19.56
CA VAL A 399 12.05 7.15 -18.99
C VAL A 399 12.07 6.95 -17.48
N GLU A 400 11.58 7.95 -16.76
CA GLU A 400 11.24 7.83 -15.35
C GLU A 400 9.73 7.89 -15.24
N THR A 401 9.15 6.99 -14.46
CA THR A 401 7.70 6.87 -14.29
C THR A 401 7.31 7.06 -12.84
N SER A 402 6.15 7.67 -12.62
CA SER A 402 5.57 7.80 -11.29
C SER A 402 4.09 7.49 -11.30
N CYS A 403 3.63 6.92 -10.18
CA CYS A 403 2.22 6.76 -9.87
C CYS A 403 1.84 7.59 -8.63
N ALA A 404 2.49 8.73 -8.40
CA ALA A 404 2.20 9.59 -7.25
C ALA A 404 0.79 10.22 -7.28
N ARG A 405 0.15 10.26 -8.46
CA ARG A 405 -1.21 10.79 -8.67
C ARG A 405 -2.29 9.71 -8.84
N GLN A 406 -2.09 8.54 -8.22
CA GLN A 406 -3.02 7.41 -8.35
C GLN A 406 -4.48 7.75 -7.98
N PHE A 407 -4.73 8.71 -7.09
CA PHE A 407 -6.09 9.06 -6.67
C PHE A 407 -6.77 9.96 -7.69
N SER A 408 -6.13 11.07 -8.10
CA SER A 408 -6.70 12.00 -9.08
C SER A 408 -6.77 11.40 -10.49
N GLN A 409 -5.79 10.56 -10.83
CA GLN A 409 -5.69 9.91 -12.15
C GLN A 409 -6.27 8.50 -12.20
N ARG A 410 -6.90 8.00 -11.12
CA ARG A 410 -7.49 6.65 -11.03
C ARG A 410 -6.53 5.54 -11.49
N GLY A 411 -5.29 5.62 -11.02
CA GLY A 411 -4.23 4.66 -11.34
C GLY A 411 -3.40 5.01 -12.57
N GLY A 412 -3.63 6.19 -13.16
CA GLY A 412 -2.78 6.72 -14.23
C GLY A 412 -1.32 6.91 -13.80
N LEU A 413 -0.44 6.92 -14.80
CA LEU A 413 1.00 7.09 -14.64
C LEU A 413 1.46 8.41 -15.25
N ASP A 414 2.43 9.02 -14.59
CA ASP A 414 3.23 10.10 -15.14
C ASP A 414 4.55 9.54 -15.68
N ALA A 415 5.01 10.06 -16.80
CA ALA A 415 6.24 9.60 -17.45
C ALA A 415 7.02 10.77 -18.04
N VAL A 416 8.30 10.86 -17.67
CA VAL A 416 9.24 11.83 -18.23
C VAL A 416 10.24 11.10 -19.11
N PHE A 417 10.20 11.39 -20.40
CA PHE A 417 11.17 10.89 -21.37
C PHE A 417 12.32 11.87 -21.50
N TYR A 418 13.55 11.40 -21.31
CA TYR A 418 14.73 12.25 -21.40
C TYR A 418 15.90 11.54 -22.06
N ARG A 419 16.84 12.33 -22.61
CA ARG A 419 18.12 11.84 -23.09
C ARG A 419 19.21 12.30 -22.15
N THR A 420 19.99 11.37 -21.64
CA THR A 420 21.28 11.67 -21.05
C THR A 420 22.26 11.96 -22.18
N GLN A 421 22.75 13.20 -22.30
CA GLN A 421 23.89 13.46 -23.16
C GLN A 421 25.11 12.69 -22.60
N GLN A 422 25.67 11.76 -23.36
CA GLN A 422 27.02 11.23 -23.12
C GLN A 422 27.65 10.99 -24.49
N PRO A 423 28.86 11.52 -24.77
CA PRO A 423 29.96 10.57 -25.02
C PRO A 423 31.38 11.15 -24.80
N SER A 424 32.07 10.87 -23.69
CA SER A 424 33.56 10.96 -23.67
C SER A 424 34.33 10.14 -22.62
N ASP A 425 33.70 9.35 -21.75
CA ASP A 425 34.44 8.59 -20.71
C ASP A 425 34.32 7.06 -20.89
N THR A 426 34.14 6.58 -22.13
CA THR A 426 34.48 5.18 -22.46
C THR A 426 35.98 5.06 -22.69
N GLU A 427 36.77 5.32 -21.66
CA GLU A 427 38.03 4.63 -21.46
C GLU A 427 37.96 3.86 -20.15
N ALA A 428 38.34 2.60 -20.27
CA ALA A 428 38.36 1.60 -19.22
C ALA A 428 38.89 2.13 -17.87
N GLY A 429 38.17 1.83 -16.80
CA GLY A 429 38.82 1.58 -15.50
C GLY A 429 38.88 2.70 -14.47
N SER A 430 38.07 3.77 -14.53
CA SER A 430 37.97 4.68 -13.39
C SER A 430 36.52 5.05 -13.04
N GLY A 431 36.09 4.60 -11.85
CA GLY A 431 34.76 4.84 -11.29
C GLY A 431 34.52 6.30 -10.94
N ARG A 432 34.04 7.08 -11.91
CA ARG A 432 33.42 8.40 -11.69
C ARG A 432 31.91 8.28 -11.91
N GLY A 433 31.19 8.10 -10.81
CA GLY A 433 29.74 8.01 -10.79
C GLY A 433 29.06 9.28 -11.32
N GLY A 434 28.52 9.21 -12.52
CA GLY A 434 27.43 10.09 -12.95
C GLY A 434 26.20 9.72 -12.14
N GLY A 435 25.84 10.56 -11.16
CA GLY A 435 24.68 10.30 -10.29
C GLY A 435 23.38 10.19 -11.11
N LYS A 436 22.51 9.25 -10.72
CA LYS A 436 21.15 9.10 -11.28
C LYS A 436 20.44 10.46 -11.28
N VAL A 437 19.81 10.81 -12.42
CA VAL A 437 18.92 11.96 -12.54
C VAL A 437 17.59 11.58 -11.88
N LEU A 438 17.12 12.40 -10.95
CA LEU A 438 15.83 12.23 -10.31
C LEU A 438 14.87 13.28 -10.83
N TRP A 439 13.57 13.00 -10.78
CA TRP A 439 12.53 13.91 -11.26
C TRP A 439 11.50 14.14 -10.17
N ARG A 440 11.10 15.40 -9.98
CA ARG A 440 9.97 15.78 -9.15
C ARG A 440 8.70 15.63 -9.99
N PHE A 441 7.91 14.63 -9.66
CA PHE A 441 6.61 14.42 -10.26
C PHE A 441 5.53 15.18 -9.48
N PRO A 442 4.44 15.61 -10.15
CA PRO A 442 3.22 16.05 -9.49
C PRO A 442 2.69 14.96 -8.55
N THR A 443 2.00 15.38 -7.49
CA THR A 443 1.55 14.47 -6.43
C THR A 443 0.16 14.83 -5.95
N ASP A 444 -0.62 13.85 -5.48
CA ASP A 444 -1.94 14.10 -4.91
C ASP A 444 -1.92 14.49 -3.43
N HIS A 445 -0.75 14.70 -2.79
CA HIS A 445 -0.70 14.84 -1.33
C HIS A 445 -1.04 16.25 -0.83
N GLN A 446 -0.89 17.27 -1.67
CA GLN A 446 -1.19 18.65 -1.28
C GLN A 446 -2.69 18.81 -1.02
N ASP A 447 -3.04 19.53 0.05
CA ASP A 447 -4.41 19.87 0.45
C ASP A 447 -5.34 18.70 0.83
N ARG A 448 -4.79 17.50 1.11
CA ARG A 448 -5.57 16.37 1.61
C ARG A 448 -5.26 16.05 3.07
N GLU A 449 -6.31 15.71 3.80
CA GLU A 449 -6.20 15.27 5.19
C GLU A 449 -5.37 13.98 5.33
N PRO A 450 -4.53 13.83 6.37
CA PRO A 450 -3.71 12.63 6.60
C PRO A 450 -4.50 11.32 6.60
N SER A 451 -5.75 11.36 7.04
CA SER A 451 -6.68 10.22 7.06
C SER A 451 -7.09 9.74 5.66
N ALA A 452 -6.91 10.56 4.62
CA ALA A 452 -7.25 10.21 3.24
C ALA A 452 -6.16 9.36 2.56
N PHE A 453 -5.03 9.13 3.21
CA PHE A 453 -3.89 8.39 2.66
C PHE A 453 -3.80 6.96 3.15
N SER A 454 -4.54 6.56 4.18
CA SER A 454 -4.62 5.16 4.57
C SER A 454 -6.04 4.82 4.94
N ASN A 455 -6.40 3.54 4.86
CA ASN A 455 -7.56 3.13 5.63
C ASN A 455 -7.24 3.17 7.13
N GLN A 456 -8.29 3.16 7.94
CA GLN A 456 -8.19 3.22 9.40
C GLN A 456 -8.79 1.94 10.01
N PRO A 457 -8.02 0.83 10.09
CA PRO A 457 -8.50 -0.42 10.66
C PRO A 457 -9.13 -0.25 12.05
N LEU A 458 -8.49 0.56 12.92
CA LEU A 458 -9.00 0.90 14.25
C LEU A 458 -10.33 1.68 14.22
N GLN A 459 -10.54 2.55 13.23
CA GLN A 459 -11.80 3.29 13.10
C GLN A 459 -12.96 2.33 12.74
N GLN A 460 -12.70 1.34 11.88
CA GLN A 460 -13.70 0.33 11.55
C GLN A 460 -14.04 -0.54 12.77
N GLN A 461 -13.04 -0.94 13.56
CA GLN A 461 -13.26 -1.70 14.79
C GLN A 461 -13.96 -0.89 15.88
N ALA A 462 -13.63 0.40 16.00
CA ALA A 462 -14.34 1.32 16.87
C ALA A 462 -15.83 1.42 16.48
N ARG A 463 -16.12 1.55 15.18
CA ARG A 463 -17.50 1.51 14.65
C ARG A 463 -18.21 0.22 14.99
N GLN A 464 -17.56 -0.94 14.81
CA GLN A 464 -18.16 -2.24 15.15
C GLN A 464 -18.42 -2.38 16.65
N THR A 465 -17.54 -1.87 17.50
CA THR A 465 -17.71 -1.92 18.95
C THR A 465 -18.88 -1.05 19.38
N ILE A 466 -18.97 0.18 18.84
CA ILE A 466 -20.12 1.06 19.07
C ILE A 466 -21.40 0.42 18.53
N GLN A 467 -21.38 -0.17 17.34
CA GLN A 467 -22.53 -0.87 16.76
C GLN A 467 -23.02 -1.99 17.70
N ARG A 468 -22.11 -2.82 18.22
CA ARG A 468 -22.44 -3.87 19.18
C ARG A 468 -23.04 -3.30 20.47
N GLN A 469 -22.43 -2.24 21.03
CA GLN A 469 -22.96 -1.56 22.22
C GLN A 469 -24.37 -0.98 21.99
N LEU A 470 -24.65 -0.49 20.78
CA LEU A 470 -25.99 -0.03 20.41
C LEU A 470 -26.98 -1.20 20.39
N PHE A 471 -26.62 -2.34 19.78
CA PHE A 471 -27.45 -3.54 19.83
C PHE A 471 -27.73 -4.01 21.26
N GLU A 472 -26.68 -4.18 22.07
CA GLU A 472 -26.81 -4.59 23.49
C GLU A 472 -27.75 -3.63 24.25
N SER A 473 -27.62 -2.31 24.02
CA SER A 473 -28.46 -1.30 24.65
C SER A 473 -29.94 -1.36 24.21
N LEU A 474 -30.21 -1.74 22.96
CA LEU A 474 -31.57 -1.93 22.46
C LEU A 474 -32.18 -3.23 22.99
N GLU A 475 -31.42 -4.33 22.98
CA GLU A 475 -31.84 -5.64 23.50
C GLU A 475 -32.20 -5.60 24.99
N ASP A 476 -31.50 -4.78 25.78
CA ASP A 476 -31.78 -4.59 27.21
C ASP A 476 -33.08 -3.82 27.49
N GLN A 477 -33.57 -3.02 26.54
CA GLN A 477 -34.65 -2.05 26.76
C GLN A 477 -35.89 -2.30 25.91
N LEU A 478 -35.80 -3.12 24.87
CA LEU A 478 -36.88 -3.40 23.94
C LEU A 478 -37.19 -4.90 23.88
N PRO A 479 -38.44 -5.29 23.58
CA PRO A 479 -38.75 -6.66 23.19
C PRO A 479 -37.95 -7.05 21.94
N MET A 480 -37.57 -8.33 21.82
CA MET A 480 -36.76 -8.85 20.71
C MET A 480 -37.36 -8.52 19.32
N GLU A 481 -38.68 -8.46 19.21
CA GLU A 481 -39.42 -8.15 17.96
C GLU A 481 -39.34 -6.66 17.56
N SER A 482 -38.91 -5.78 18.46
CA SER A 482 -38.79 -4.33 18.24
C SER A 482 -37.34 -3.89 18.07
N VAL A 483 -36.37 -4.80 18.22
CA VAL A 483 -34.95 -4.54 18.00
C VAL A 483 -34.69 -4.60 16.49
N PRO A 484 -34.04 -3.59 15.89
CA PRO A 484 -33.61 -3.64 14.50
C PRO A 484 -32.74 -4.85 14.22
N GLU A 485 -32.90 -5.47 13.06
CA GLU A 485 -32.07 -6.59 12.61
C GLU A 485 -30.69 -6.12 12.13
N ASP A 486 -30.57 -4.85 11.73
CA ASP A 486 -29.29 -4.23 11.39
C ASP A 486 -29.20 -2.77 11.85
N ILE A 487 -27.98 -2.33 12.16
CA ILE A 487 -27.63 -0.94 12.48
C ILE A 487 -26.51 -0.48 11.55
N VAL A 488 -26.85 0.35 10.58
CA VAL A 488 -25.93 0.91 9.59
C VAL A 488 -25.37 2.25 10.07
N ILE A 489 -24.05 2.31 10.25
CA ILE A 489 -23.35 3.54 10.63
C ILE A 489 -22.96 4.34 9.38
N LEU A 490 -23.50 5.55 9.26
CA LEU A 490 -23.25 6.47 8.14
C LEU A 490 -22.36 7.64 8.57
N SER A 491 -21.64 8.24 7.61
CA SER A 491 -20.91 9.50 7.84
C SER A 491 -21.87 10.68 8.02
N THR A 492 -22.98 10.68 7.28
CA THR A 492 -24.06 11.66 7.36
C THR A 492 -25.39 11.00 6.98
N LEU A 493 -26.49 11.42 7.61
CA LEU A 493 -27.82 11.03 7.15
C LEU A 493 -28.14 11.82 5.87
N PRO A 494 -28.65 11.18 4.81
CA PRO A 494 -29.09 11.89 3.61
C PRO A 494 -30.27 12.78 3.97
N THR A 495 -30.30 13.99 3.42
CA THR A 495 -31.37 14.97 3.66
C THR A 495 -32.00 15.43 2.35
N THR A 496 -33.30 15.69 2.36
CA THR A 496 -34.03 16.34 1.25
C THR A 496 -33.65 17.82 1.15
N ALA A 497 -34.05 18.48 0.07
CA ALA A 497 -33.81 19.92 -0.15
C ALA A 497 -34.35 20.81 0.98
N ASP A 498 -35.37 20.33 1.71
CA ASP A 498 -35.97 21.02 2.86
C ASP A 498 -35.31 20.67 4.21
N GLY A 499 -34.20 19.92 4.19
CA GLY A 499 -33.41 19.58 5.38
C GLY A 499 -33.97 18.44 6.25
N LYS A 500 -35.00 17.72 5.79
CA LYS A 500 -35.51 16.51 6.48
C LYS A 500 -34.73 15.27 6.07
N VAL A 501 -34.64 14.27 6.94
CA VAL A 501 -34.04 12.97 6.60
C VAL A 501 -34.73 12.36 5.38
N ASP A 502 -33.94 12.04 4.36
CA ASP A 502 -34.39 11.40 3.14
C ASP A 502 -34.50 9.88 3.36
N ARG A 503 -35.68 9.47 3.81
CA ARG A 503 -36.02 8.07 4.07
C ARG A 503 -36.06 7.21 2.80
N GLN A 504 -36.23 7.81 1.62
CA GLN A 504 -36.19 7.08 0.35
C GLN A 504 -34.76 6.66 0.03
N THR A 505 -33.80 7.58 0.12
CA THR A 505 -32.37 7.25 -0.04
C THR A 505 -31.90 6.24 1.01
N LEU A 506 -32.39 6.33 2.25
CA LEU A 506 -32.09 5.32 3.28
C LEU A 506 -32.71 3.96 2.97
N SER A 507 -33.94 3.90 2.45
CA SER A 507 -34.57 2.65 2.02
C SER A 507 -33.79 1.98 0.88
N GLU A 508 -33.29 2.76 -0.08
CA GLU A 508 -32.39 2.23 -1.12
C GLU A 508 -31.09 1.67 -0.54
N LYS A 509 -30.55 2.28 0.53
CA LYS A 509 -29.36 1.78 1.25
C LYS A 509 -29.63 0.54 2.09
N ALA A 510 -30.82 0.40 2.66
CA ALA A 510 -31.24 -0.81 3.38
C ALA A 510 -31.59 -1.98 2.44
N ASN A 511 -31.81 -1.73 1.16
CA ASN A 511 -32.04 -2.77 0.15
C ASN A 511 -30.80 -3.06 -0.73
N GLN A 512 -29.69 -2.37 -0.42
CA GLN A 512 -28.31 -2.71 -0.80
C GLN A 512 -27.65 -3.41 0.38
#